data_AF-A0A0D7B3S0-F1
#
_entry.id   AF-A0A0D7B3S0-F1
#
_cell.length_a   1.000
_cell.length_b   1.000
_cell.length_c   1.000
_cell.angle_alpha   90.00
_cell.angle_beta   90.00
_cell.angle_gamma   90.00
#
_symmetry.space_group_name_H-M   'P 1'
#
loop_
_entity.id
_entity.type
_entity.pdbx_description
1 polymer ?
#
loop_
_entity_poly.entity_id
_entity_poly.type
_entity_poly.pdbx_seq_one_letter_code
_entity_poly.pdbx_strand_id
1 'polypeptide(L)'
;MHKPADSAPFPTHELPQHVLQDQDAFEDDPKFHHLIFTNAAPTEPEEKAILSKVADLEKRKAAIEIESARLQALPDSDGARLEQEVNISQERIFSAISSLKRVLSPVRRLPTEILQSIFLLTLDPDSIPEISLDEEAERWEFTAPEYTLPSLELVCREWRKAALDFPLLWSTICTELPVLDNTEADNSRIIAGLSLHLDRSKSALCPSLCITHRTAMRLPA
;
A
#
# COMPACT_ATOMS: atom_id res chain seq x y z
N MET A 1 -4.40 -40.31 -65.74
CA MET A 1 -4.56 -40.80 -64.35
C MET A 1 -3.77 -39.87 -63.44
N HIS A 2 -4.42 -38.88 -62.83
CA HIS A 2 -3.82 -38.08 -61.76
C HIS A 2 -4.83 -37.99 -60.62
N LYS A 3 -4.49 -38.61 -59.49
CA LYS A 3 -5.15 -38.40 -58.19
C LYS A 3 -4.54 -37.13 -57.56
N PRO A 4 -5.32 -36.16 -57.07
CA PRO A 4 -4.82 -35.23 -56.07
C PRO A 4 -4.89 -35.87 -54.68
N ALA A 5 -3.86 -35.57 -53.89
CA ALA A 5 -3.60 -36.12 -52.58
C ALA A 5 -4.63 -35.66 -51.54
N ASP A 6 -4.99 -36.59 -50.65
CA ASP A 6 -5.76 -36.34 -49.43
C ASP A 6 -5.03 -35.29 -48.57
N SER A 7 -5.71 -34.17 -48.33
CA SER A 7 -5.32 -33.18 -47.33
C SER A 7 -5.49 -33.78 -45.94
N ALA A 8 -4.38 -34.08 -45.27
CA ALA A 8 -4.38 -34.44 -43.86
C ALA A 8 -4.92 -33.25 -43.02
N PRO A 9 -5.74 -33.50 -41.99
CA PRO A 9 -6.20 -32.44 -41.10
C PRO A 9 -5.04 -31.96 -40.23
N PHE A 10 -4.81 -30.65 -40.21
CA PHE A 10 -3.87 -30.00 -39.29
C PHE A 10 -4.21 -30.37 -37.83
N PRO A 11 -3.22 -30.66 -36.97
CA PRO A 11 -3.48 -30.81 -35.55
C PRO A 11 -3.87 -29.44 -35.00
N THR A 12 -5.14 -29.25 -34.69
CA THR A 12 -5.59 -28.18 -33.81
C THR A 12 -4.87 -28.36 -32.48
N HIS A 13 -3.85 -27.56 -32.23
CA HIS A 13 -3.28 -27.38 -30.90
C HIS A 13 -4.36 -26.77 -30.00
N GLU A 14 -5.23 -27.62 -29.45
CA GLU A 14 -6.20 -27.21 -28.46
C GLU A 14 -5.44 -26.74 -27.21
N LEU A 15 -5.58 -25.45 -26.92
CA LEU A 15 -5.09 -24.86 -25.69
C LEU A 15 -5.74 -25.58 -24.51
N PRO A 16 -4.94 -26.11 -23.56
CA PRO A 16 -5.50 -26.74 -22.38
C PRO A 16 -6.43 -25.80 -21.59
N GLN A 17 -7.57 -26.33 -21.15
CA GLN A 17 -8.61 -25.60 -20.40
C GLN A 17 -8.14 -24.96 -19.08
N HIS A 18 -6.91 -25.22 -18.63
CA HIS A 18 -6.33 -24.63 -17.43
C HIS A 18 -5.78 -23.21 -17.65
N VAL A 19 -5.65 -22.76 -18.90
CA VAL A 19 -5.03 -21.46 -19.25
C VAL A 19 -6.03 -20.30 -19.10
N LEU A 20 -7.34 -20.54 -19.19
CA LEU A 20 -8.37 -19.49 -19.23
C LEU A 20 -9.47 -19.74 -18.21
N GLN A 21 -9.33 -19.18 -17.02
CA GLN A 21 -10.45 -19.05 -16.09
C GLN A 21 -10.65 -17.58 -15.73
N ASP A 22 -11.82 -17.06 -16.11
CA ASP A 22 -12.20 -15.68 -15.78
C ASP A 22 -12.47 -15.43 -14.28
N GLN A 23 -12.45 -16.49 -13.48
CA GLN A 23 -12.88 -16.50 -12.08
C GLN A 23 -11.76 -16.20 -11.06
N ASP A 24 -10.60 -15.73 -11.51
CA ASP A 24 -9.42 -15.58 -10.66
C ASP A 24 -9.29 -14.22 -9.97
N ALA A 25 -10.17 -13.27 -10.29
CA ALA A 25 -10.18 -11.97 -9.64
C ALA A 25 -10.64 -12.11 -8.18
N PHE A 26 -9.68 -12.02 -7.26
CA PHE A 26 -9.96 -11.95 -5.82
C PHE A 26 -10.88 -10.77 -5.47
N GLU A 27 -10.76 -9.67 -6.23
CA GLU A 27 -11.54 -8.45 -6.05
C GLU A 27 -13.03 -8.63 -6.34
N ASP A 28 -13.39 -9.67 -7.09
CA ASP A 28 -14.79 -9.97 -7.45
C ASP A 28 -15.47 -10.93 -6.48
N ASP A 29 -14.75 -11.46 -5.47
CA ASP A 29 -15.33 -12.36 -4.48
C ASP A 29 -16.02 -11.55 -3.35
N PRO A 30 -17.36 -11.50 -3.32
CA PRO A 30 -18.09 -10.64 -2.38
C PRO A 30 -17.84 -11.02 -0.92
N LYS A 31 -17.35 -12.24 -0.66
CA LYS A 31 -16.99 -12.70 0.70
C LYS A 31 -15.85 -11.91 1.29
N PHE A 32 -14.90 -11.45 0.45
CA PHE A 32 -13.67 -10.80 0.91
C PHE A 32 -13.65 -9.28 0.66
N HIS A 33 -14.71 -8.71 0.08
CA HIS A 33 -14.82 -7.27 -0.20
C HIS A 33 -14.47 -6.41 1.01
N HIS A 34 -14.97 -6.76 2.19
CA HIS A 34 -14.68 -5.98 3.40
C HIS A 34 -13.19 -5.96 3.76
N LEU A 35 -12.41 -7.01 3.44
CA LEU A 35 -10.96 -7.06 3.68
C LEU A 35 -10.15 -6.27 2.66
N ILE A 36 -10.73 -5.99 1.49
CA ILE A 36 -10.12 -5.19 0.42
C ILE A 36 -10.24 -3.71 0.74
N PHE A 37 -11.43 -3.29 1.17
CA PHE A 37 -11.72 -1.87 1.43
C PHE A 37 -11.46 -1.46 2.88
N THR A 38 -11.08 -2.39 3.75
CA THR A 38 -10.75 -2.10 5.16
C THR A 38 -9.45 -2.77 5.59
N ASN A 39 -8.84 -2.23 6.63
CA ASN A 39 -7.67 -2.83 7.28
C ASN A 39 -8.06 -3.81 8.41
N ALA A 40 -9.30 -4.29 8.44
CA ALA A 40 -9.71 -5.30 9.41
C ALA A 40 -8.92 -6.60 9.22
N ALA A 41 -8.61 -7.26 10.34
CA ALA A 41 -8.05 -8.61 10.32
C ALA A 41 -9.09 -9.60 9.75
N PRO A 42 -8.67 -10.55 8.90
CA PRO A 42 -9.52 -11.68 8.55
C PRO A 42 -9.80 -12.52 9.79
N THR A 43 -11.01 -13.08 9.87
CA THR A 43 -11.35 -14.10 10.86
C THR A 43 -10.62 -15.42 10.54
N GLU A 44 -10.46 -16.31 11.52
CA GLU A 44 -9.85 -17.64 11.30
C GLU A 44 -10.43 -18.44 10.11
N PRO A 45 -11.77 -18.54 9.91
CA PRO A 45 -12.32 -19.24 8.76
C PRO A 45 -12.01 -18.53 7.44
N GLU A 46 -11.98 -17.20 7.41
CA GLU A 46 -11.61 -16.42 6.23
C GLU A 46 -10.14 -16.59 5.91
N GLU A 47 -9.24 -16.53 6.91
CA GLU A 47 -7.82 -16.78 6.74
C GLU A 47 -7.57 -18.18 6.16
N LYS A 48 -8.25 -19.21 6.68
CA LYS A 48 -8.17 -20.57 6.13
C LYS A 48 -8.64 -20.63 4.67
N ALA A 49 -9.75 -19.96 4.35
CA ALA A 49 -10.27 -19.91 2.98
C ALA A 49 -9.32 -19.18 2.02
N ILE A 50 -8.75 -18.06 2.45
CA ILE A 50 -7.77 -17.27 1.70
C ILE A 50 -6.50 -18.08 1.46
N LEU A 51 -5.95 -18.74 2.50
CA LEU A 51 -4.76 -19.59 2.37
C LEU A 51 -4.99 -20.76 1.42
N SER A 52 -6.16 -21.40 1.48
CA SER A 52 -6.54 -22.45 0.52
C SER A 52 -6.55 -21.92 -0.91
N LYS A 53 -7.17 -20.75 -1.13
CA LYS A 53 -7.24 -20.11 -2.45
C LYS A 53 -5.86 -19.72 -2.98
N VAL A 54 -4.98 -19.22 -2.11
CA VAL A 54 -3.57 -18.93 -2.46
C VAL A 54 -2.85 -20.21 -2.89
N ALA A 55 -2.99 -21.31 -2.15
CA ALA A 55 -2.36 -22.58 -2.49
C ALA A 55 -2.85 -23.13 -3.84
N ASP A 56 -4.15 -23.03 -4.12
CA ASP A 56 -4.74 -23.43 -5.40
C ASP A 56 -4.20 -22.59 -6.56
N LEU A 57 -4.09 -21.27 -6.38
CA LEU A 57 -3.53 -20.35 -7.38
C LEU A 57 -2.02 -20.59 -7.60
N GLU A 58 -1.24 -20.84 -6.55
CA GLU A 58 0.19 -21.17 -6.67
C GLU A 58 0.40 -22.50 -7.43
N LYS A 59 -0.45 -23.50 -7.18
CA LYS A 59 -0.43 -24.76 -7.95
C LYS A 59 -0.74 -24.54 -9.43
N ARG A 60 -1.72 -23.68 -9.73
CA ARG A 60 -2.07 -23.32 -11.12
C ARG A 60 -0.97 -22.53 -11.81
N LYS A 61 -0.35 -21.59 -11.10
CA LYS A 61 0.83 -20.85 -11.59
C LYS A 61 1.94 -21.82 -12.02
N ALA A 62 2.29 -22.78 -11.16
CA ALA A 62 3.31 -23.77 -11.47
C ALA A 62 2.94 -24.65 -12.69
N ALA A 63 1.67 -25.02 -12.83
CA ALA A 63 1.20 -25.78 -13.99
C ALA A 63 1.34 -24.99 -15.30
N ILE A 64 0.98 -23.70 -15.28
CA ILE A 64 1.13 -22.80 -16.44
C ILE A 64 2.60 -22.57 -16.79
N GLU A 65 3.48 -22.42 -15.80
CA GLU A 65 4.93 -22.29 -16.03
C GLU A 65 5.53 -23.53 -16.69
N ILE A 66 5.12 -24.74 -16.26
CA ILE A 66 5.54 -26.00 -16.90
C ILE A 66 5.06 -26.07 -18.35
N GLU A 67 3.80 -25.71 -18.60
CA GLU A 67 3.24 -25.76 -19.95
C GLU A 67 3.83 -24.69 -20.87
N SER A 68 4.10 -23.48 -20.34
CA SER A 68 4.79 -22.41 -21.05
C SER A 68 6.18 -22.85 -21.50
N ALA A 69 6.96 -23.47 -20.62
CA ALA A 69 8.28 -24.00 -20.96
C ALA A 69 8.19 -25.11 -22.03
N ARG A 70 7.15 -25.94 -21.98
CA ARG A 70 6.88 -26.97 -23.00
C ARG A 70 6.58 -26.35 -24.37
N LEU A 71 5.78 -25.30 -24.41
CA LEU A 71 5.38 -24.61 -25.64
C LEU A 71 6.53 -23.81 -26.26
N GLN A 72 7.38 -23.16 -25.45
CA GLN A 72 8.57 -22.44 -25.93
C GLN A 72 9.62 -23.36 -26.57
N ALA A 73 9.63 -24.65 -26.21
CA ALA A 73 10.51 -25.65 -26.83
C ALA A 73 10.03 -26.11 -28.22
N LEU A 74 8.82 -25.73 -28.64
CA LEU A 74 8.26 -26.07 -29.95
C LEU A 74 8.55 -24.95 -30.96
N PRO A 75 9.18 -25.23 -32.11
CA PRO A 75 9.45 -24.23 -33.14
C PRO A 75 8.20 -24.01 -34.00
N ASP A 76 7.27 -23.15 -33.59
CA ASP A 76 6.06 -22.87 -34.37
C ASP A 76 5.68 -21.38 -34.47
N SER A 77 5.10 -21.02 -35.62
CA SER A 77 4.71 -19.67 -36.04
C SER A 77 3.55 -19.05 -35.23
N ASP A 78 2.83 -19.85 -34.45
CA ASP A 78 1.71 -19.39 -33.60
C ASP A 78 2.16 -19.01 -32.17
N GLY A 79 3.47 -19.09 -31.89
CA GLY A 79 4.06 -18.87 -30.56
C GLY A 79 3.71 -17.51 -29.94
N ALA A 80 3.68 -16.44 -30.71
CA ALA A 80 3.44 -15.09 -30.19
C ALA A 80 2.04 -14.92 -29.55
N ARG A 81 0.99 -15.53 -30.14
CA ARG A 81 -0.38 -15.44 -29.59
C ARG A 81 -0.51 -16.28 -28.32
N LEU A 82 0.12 -17.45 -28.31
CA LEU A 82 0.16 -18.35 -27.16
C LEU A 82 0.94 -17.75 -25.99
N GLU A 83 2.10 -17.15 -26.26
CA GLU A 83 2.91 -16.43 -25.27
C GLU A 83 2.14 -15.25 -24.67
N GLN A 84 1.44 -14.48 -25.50
CA GLN A 84 0.61 -13.38 -25.02
C GLN A 84 -0.49 -13.86 -24.06
N GLU A 85 -1.18 -14.94 -24.40
CA GLU A 85 -2.23 -15.50 -23.55
C GLU A 85 -1.68 -16.04 -22.22
N VAL A 86 -0.54 -16.74 -22.27
CA VAL A 86 0.15 -17.23 -21.07
C VAL A 86 0.57 -16.08 -20.15
N ASN A 87 1.13 -15.01 -20.71
CA ASN A 87 1.55 -13.83 -19.94
C ASN A 87 0.35 -13.17 -19.24
N ILE A 88 -0.76 -12.96 -19.96
CA ILE A 88 -2.00 -12.40 -19.37
C ILE A 88 -2.47 -13.28 -18.20
N SER A 89 -2.51 -14.60 -18.37
CA SER A 89 -2.94 -15.51 -17.30
C SER A 89 -1.98 -15.50 -16.11
N GLN A 90 -0.66 -15.43 -16.35
CA GLN A 90 0.32 -15.30 -15.28
C GLN A 90 0.18 -13.99 -14.50
N GLU A 91 -0.01 -12.86 -15.18
CA GLU A 91 -0.24 -11.56 -14.56
C GLU A 91 -1.51 -11.56 -13.70
N ARG A 92 -2.60 -12.14 -14.21
CA ARG A 92 -3.86 -12.28 -13.47
C ARG A 92 -3.68 -13.09 -12.19
N ILE A 93 -3.04 -14.26 -12.28
CA ILE A 93 -2.80 -15.12 -11.11
C ILE A 93 -1.85 -14.44 -10.12
N PHE A 94 -0.80 -13.78 -10.60
CA PHE A 94 0.14 -13.05 -9.74
C PHE A 94 -0.55 -11.91 -8.99
N SER A 95 -1.39 -11.13 -9.68
CA SER A 95 -2.18 -10.07 -9.08
C SER A 95 -3.13 -10.63 -8.01
N ALA A 96 -3.86 -11.71 -8.32
CA ALA A 96 -4.77 -12.36 -7.38
C ALA A 96 -4.06 -12.86 -6.11
N ILE A 97 -2.93 -13.56 -6.26
CA ILE A 97 -2.10 -14.02 -5.12
C ILE A 97 -1.62 -12.82 -4.29
N SER A 98 -1.16 -11.75 -4.95
CA SER A 98 -0.66 -10.56 -4.26
C SER A 98 -1.75 -9.87 -3.45
N SER A 99 -2.96 -9.73 -4.01
CA SER A 99 -4.11 -9.15 -3.30
C SER A 99 -4.56 -10.02 -2.12
N LEU A 100 -4.61 -11.35 -2.29
CA LEU A 100 -4.90 -12.30 -1.21
C LEU A 100 -3.84 -12.24 -0.09
N LYS A 101 -2.55 -12.19 -0.43
CA LYS A 101 -1.47 -12.10 0.56
C LYS A 101 -1.49 -10.76 1.30
N ARG A 102 -1.89 -9.67 0.64
CA ARG A 102 -2.03 -8.34 1.26
C ARG A 102 -3.04 -8.35 2.40
N VAL A 103 -4.18 -9.01 2.23
CA VAL A 103 -5.21 -9.08 3.30
C VAL A 103 -4.79 -9.96 4.47
N LEU A 104 -3.82 -10.86 4.28
CA LEU A 104 -3.20 -11.67 5.33
C LEU A 104 -2.05 -10.95 6.07
N SER A 105 -1.76 -9.70 5.72
CA SER A 105 -0.66 -8.94 6.30
C SER A 105 -0.65 -9.03 7.83
N PRO A 106 0.48 -9.39 8.47
CA PRO A 106 0.59 -9.48 9.93
C PRO A 106 0.23 -8.18 10.64
N VAL A 107 0.43 -7.03 9.97
CA VAL A 107 0.14 -5.70 10.50
C VAL A 107 -1.32 -5.54 10.94
N ARG A 108 -2.25 -6.24 10.27
CA ARG A 108 -3.68 -6.22 10.61
C ARG A 108 -4.01 -6.94 11.93
N ARG A 109 -3.06 -7.73 12.47
CA ARG A 109 -3.24 -8.57 13.67
C ARG A 109 -2.33 -8.16 14.83
N LEU A 110 -1.61 -7.04 14.68
CA LEU A 110 -0.70 -6.60 15.73
C LEU A 110 -1.47 -6.20 16.99
N PRO A 111 -1.02 -6.63 18.18
CA PRO A 111 -1.49 -6.07 19.44
C PRO A 111 -1.31 -4.55 19.45
N THR A 112 -2.20 -3.86 20.18
CA THR A 112 -2.19 -2.40 20.26
C THR A 112 -0.85 -1.87 20.78
N GLU A 113 -0.21 -2.56 21.71
CA GLU A 113 1.09 -2.20 22.30
C GLU A 113 2.22 -2.25 21.26
N ILE A 114 2.19 -3.24 20.37
CA ILE A 114 3.18 -3.38 19.29
C ILE A 114 2.95 -2.29 18.25
N LEU A 115 1.70 -2.02 17.92
CA LEU A 115 1.34 -0.95 16.99
C LEU A 115 1.78 0.43 17.51
N GLN A 116 1.56 0.70 18.80
CA GLN A 116 2.03 1.90 19.49
C GLN A 116 3.55 2.01 19.51
N SER A 117 4.26 0.90 19.69
CA SER A 117 5.72 0.86 19.62
C SER A 117 6.23 1.19 18.22
N ILE A 118 5.58 0.66 17.17
CA ILE A 118 5.87 1.02 15.78
C ILE A 118 5.64 2.52 15.56
N PHE A 119 4.52 3.06 16.05
CA PHE A 119 4.23 4.50 15.94
C PHE A 119 5.33 5.36 16.58
N LEU A 120 5.83 4.99 17.76
CA LEU A 120 6.96 5.69 18.38
C LEU A 120 8.23 5.62 17.53
N LEU A 121 8.52 4.48 16.91
CA LEU A 121 9.69 4.35 16.02
C LEU A 121 9.56 5.20 14.74
N THR A 122 8.33 5.56 14.34
CA THR A 122 8.11 6.52 13.25
C THR A 122 8.25 7.97 13.69
N LEU A 123 8.16 8.22 15.00
CA LEU A 123 8.48 9.52 15.59
C LEU A 123 9.97 9.53 15.89
N ASP A 124 10.79 9.83 14.89
CA ASP A 124 12.21 10.02 15.14
C ASP A 124 12.41 11.25 16.05
N PRO A 125 12.80 11.08 17.33
CA PRO A 125 13.01 12.21 18.23
C PRO A 125 14.28 13.00 17.88
N ASP A 126 15.18 12.39 17.09
CA ASP A 126 16.44 12.96 16.62
C ASP A 126 16.35 13.49 15.19
N SER A 127 15.18 13.39 14.54
CA SER A 127 14.85 14.15 13.33
C SER A 127 14.68 15.62 13.70
N ILE A 128 15.82 16.25 13.98
CA ILE A 128 15.97 17.70 14.01
C ILE A 128 15.51 18.18 12.63
N PRO A 129 14.58 19.16 12.55
CA PRO A 129 14.24 19.78 11.28
C PRO A 129 15.54 20.14 10.56
N GLU A 130 15.70 19.74 9.30
CA GLU A 130 16.89 20.13 8.56
C GLU A 130 16.87 21.66 8.44
N ILE A 131 17.83 22.31 9.09
CA ILE A 131 17.99 23.76 9.08
C ILE A 131 19.06 24.06 8.05
N SER A 132 18.66 24.58 6.90
CA SER A 132 19.58 25.07 5.87
C SER A 132 19.48 26.59 5.74
N LEU A 133 20.60 27.23 5.46
CA LEU A 133 20.61 28.62 4.99
C LEU A 133 20.49 28.57 3.47
N ASP A 134 19.39 29.09 2.95
CA ASP A 134 19.31 29.45 1.55
C ASP A 134 20.16 30.72 1.36
N GLU A 135 21.38 30.53 0.83
CA GLU A 135 22.34 31.62 0.57
C GLU A 135 21.83 32.62 -0.47
N GLU A 136 20.92 32.20 -1.36
CA GLU A 136 20.36 33.08 -2.41
C GLU A 136 19.19 33.92 -1.88
N ALA A 137 18.40 33.38 -0.95
CA ALA A 137 17.28 34.09 -0.33
C ALA A 137 17.64 34.82 0.99
N GLU A 138 18.86 34.64 1.51
CA GLU A 138 19.32 35.08 2.84
C GLU A 138 18.37 34.64 3.97
N ARG A 139 17.86 33.40 3.90
CA ARG A 139 16.81 32.90 4.81
C ARG A 139 17.11 31.51 5.31
N TRP A 140 16.61 31.23 6.51
CA TRP A 140 16.61 29.90 7.09
C TRP A 140 15.43 29.10 6.52
N GLU A 141 15.72 27.98 5.87
CA GLU A 141 14.75 26.98 5.46
C GLU A 141 14.69 25.86 6.51
N PHE A 142 13.47 25.41 6.81
CA PHE A 142 13.21 24.38 7.80
C PHE A 142 12.38 23.27 7.15
N THR A 143 12.97 22.09 6.97
CA THR A 143 12.22 20.94 6.47
C THR A 143 11.57 20.22 7.65
N ALA A 144 10.23 20.20 7.69
CA ALA A 144 9.49 19.41 8.67
C ALA A 144 9.70 17.90 8.38
N PRO A 145 9.75 17.03 9.41
CA PRO A 145 9.76 15.60 9.19
C PRO A 145 8.54 15.19 8.36
N GLU A 146 8.71 14.31 7.35
CA GLU A 146 7.64 13.89 6.42
C GLU A 146 6.44 13.20 7.11
N TYR A 147 6.58 12.82 8.37
CA TYR A 147 5.59 12.02 9.10
C TYR A 147 4.76 12.90 10.04
N THR A 148 3.47 13.05 9.73
CA THR A 148 2.51 13.69 10.63
C THR A 148 1.65 12.61 11.29
N LEU A 149 1.56 12.64 12.63
CA LEU A 149 0.65 11.78 13.43
C LEU A 149 -0.78 11.66 12.87
N PRO A 150 -1.39 12.72 12.30
CA PRO A 150 -2.66 12.63 11.60
C PRO A 150 -2.72 11.53 10.52
N SER A 151 -1.63 11.25 9.81
CA SER A 151 -1.61 10.20 8.78
C SER A 151 -1.86 8.81 9.37
N LEU A 152 -1.37 8.54 10.59
CA LEU A 152 -1.62 7.27 11.29
C LEU A 152 -3.09 7.09 11.66
N GLU A 153 -3.78 8.17 12.03
CA GLU A 153 -5.21 8.16 12.35
C GLU A 153 -6.13 7.90 11.15
N LEU A 154 -5.62 8.11 9.94
CA LEU A 154 -6.40 7.95 8.71
C LEU A 154 -6.31 6.54 8.13
N VAL A 155 -5.41 5.69 8.63
CA VAL A 155 -5.21 4.32 8.11
C VAL A 155 -6.42 3.42 8.39
N CYS A 156 -6.84 3.31 9.65
CA CYS A 156 -8.05 2.56 10.02
C CYS A 156 -8.55 2.93 11.42
N ARG A 157 -9.72 2.37 11.80
CA ARG A 157 -10.32 2.61 13.13
C ARG A 157 -9.44 2.11 14.27
N GLU A 158 -8.76 0.98 14.10
CA GLU A 158 -7.88 0.39 15.13
C GLU A 158 -6.61 1.21 15.30
N TRP A 159 -5.99 1.66 14.21
CA TRP A 159 -4.82 2.56 14.25
C TRP A 159 -5.15 3.89 14.90
N ARG A 160 -6.29 4.48 14.54
CA ARG A 160 -6.80 5.69 15.19
C ARG A 160 -6.98 5.48 16.68
N LYS A 161 -7.63 4.39 17.09
CA LYS A 161 -7.82 4.08 18.51
C LYS A 161 -6.48 3.91 19.24
N ALA A 162 -5.58 3.11 18.68
CA ALA A 162 -4.25 2.88 19.23
C ALA A 162 -3.44 4.17 19.41
N ALA A 163 -3.53 5.09 18.44
CA ALA A 163 -2.87 6.40 18.49
C ALA A 163 -3.49 7.33 19.55
N LEU A 164 -4.82 7.39 19.64
CA LEU A 164 -5.53 8.25 20.61
C LEU A 164 -5.40 7.75 22.05
N ASP A 165 -5.34 6.43 22.24
CA ASP A 165 -5.18 5.79 23.55
C ASP A 165 -3.73 5.85 24.07
N PHE A 166 -2.79 6.40 23.29
CA PHE A 166 -1.37 6.48 23.64
C PHE A 166 -0.84 7.91 23.72
N PRO A 167 -0.98 8.59 24.87
CA PRO A 167 -0.63 10.00 25.03
C PRO A 167 0.82 10.34 24.69
N LEU A 168 1.74 9.37 24.84
CA LEU A 168 3.17 9.56 24.54
C LEU A 168 3.43 9.88 23.05
N LEU A 169 2.58 9.45 22.13
CA LEU A 169 2.71 9.85 20.72
C LEU A 169 2.49 11.35 20.54
N TRP A 170 1.69 11.96 21.42
CA TRP A 170 1.30 13.36 21.37
C TRP A 170 2.19 14.25 22.22
N SER A 171 3.25 13.69 22.85
CA SER A 171 4.24 14.47 23.61
C SER A 171 5.31 15.11 22.72
N THR A 172 5.15 15.10 21.40
CA THR A 172 5.99 15.87 20.49
C THR A 172 5.07 16.69 19.59
N ILE A 173 5.29 18.00 19.55
CA ILE A 173 4.55 18.93 18.73
C ILE A 173 5.47 19.40 17.61
N CYS A 174 5.23 18.94 16.39
CA CYS A 174 5.85 19.48 15.18
C CYS A 174 4.83 20.36 14.48
N THR A 175 5.06 21.68 14.41
CA THR A 175 4.15 22.61 13.74
C THR A 175 4.87 23.62 12.88
N GLU A 176 4.35 23.83 11.67
CA GLU A 176 4.78 24.90 10.78
C GLU A 176 4.14 26.22 11.23
N LEU A 177 4.97 27.17 11.69
CA LEU A 177 4.54 28.55 11.90
C LEU A 177 4.76 29.35 10.61
N PRO A 178 3.68 29.87 9.98
CA PRO A 178 3.84 30.67 8.77
C PRO A 178 4.45 32.03 9.11
N VAL A 179 5.31 32.52 8.22
CA VAL A 179 6.06 33.76 8.40
C VAL A 179 5.18 34.95 7.99
N LEU A 180 4.89 35.80 8.97
CA LEU A 180 4.49 37.22 8.90
C LEU A 180 3.23 37.64 8.10
N ASP A 181 2.58 36.78 7.31
CA ASP A 181 1.35 37.09 6.56
C ASP A 181 0.22 36.04 6.79
N ASN A 182 -0.07 35.72 8.05
CA ASN A 182 -1.08 34.70 8.37
C ASN A 182 -2.49 35.26 8.26
N THR A 183 -3.39 34.55 7.59
CA THR A 183 -4.82 34.87 7.69
C THR A 183 -5.36 34.45 9.07
N GLU A 184 -6.46 35.05 9.52
CA GLU A 184 -7.16 34.58 10.74
C GLU A 184 -7.51 33.10 10.67
N ALA A 185 -7.76 32.57 9.47
CA ALA A 185 -8.05 31.16 9.25
C ALA A 185 -6.81 30.27 9.49
N ASP A 186 -5.62 30.72 9.09
CA ASP A 186 -4.37 29.96 9.31
C ASP A 186 -4.03 29.90 10.80
N ASN A 187 -4.13 31.05 11.49
CA ASN A 187 -3.94 31.11 12.94
C ASN A 187 -4.95 30.22 13.68
N SER A 188 -6.21 30.22 13.25
CA SER A 188 -7.25 29.36 13.84
C SER A 188 -6.95 27.87 13.67
N ARG A 189 -6.42 27.45 12.50
CA ARG A 189 -6.03 26.06 12.24
C ARG A 189 -4.84 25.62 13.10
N ILE A 190 -3.84 26.48 13.25
CA ILE A 190 -2.66 26.21 14.09
C ILE A 190 -3.10 26.08 15.55
N ILE A 191 -3.87 27.04 16.07
CA ILE A 191 -4.39 27.01 17.44
C ILE A 191 -5.22 25.74 17.67
N ALA A 192 -6.11 25.39 16.73
CA ALA A 192 -6.91 24.17 16.83
C ALA A 192 -6.03 22.90 16.85
N GLY A 193 -4.99 22.84 16.01
CA GLY A 193 -4.04 21.73 15.95
C GLY A 193 -3.21 21.59 17.24
N LEU A 194 -2.75 22.72 17.80
CA LEU A 194 -2.02 22.76 19.07
C LEU A 194 -2.91 22.33 20.24
N SER A 195 -4.13 22.88 20.33
CA SER A 195 -5.10 22.48 21.36
C SER A 195 -5.41 20.99 21.30
N LEU A 196 -5.58 20.44 20.09
CA LEU A 196 -5.82 19.02 19.88
C LEU A 196 -4.64 18.16 20.35
N HIS A 197 -3.40 18.55 20.05
CA HIS A 197 -2.20 17.83 20.52
C HIS A 197 -2.09 17.86 22.04
N LEU A 198 -2.29 19.03 22.65
CA LEU A 198 -2.24 19.21 24.09
C LEU A 198 -3.29 18.36 24.81
N ASP A 199 -4.55 18.38 24.35
CA ASP A 199 -5.63 17.55 24.89
C ASP A 199 -5.28 16.05 24.84
N ARG A 200 -4.71 15.60 23.72
CA ARG A 200 -4.37 14.18 23.51
C ARG A 200 -3.13 13.74 24.28
N SER A 201 -2.19 14.65 24.53
CA SER A 201 -0.99 14.40 25.34
C SER A 201 -1.29 14.11 26.82
N LYS A 202 -2.48 14.49 27.33
CA LYS A 202 -2.92 14.25 28.72
C LYS A 202 -1.86 14.60 29.78
N SER A 203 -1.05 15.63 29.53
CA SER A 203 0.07 16.03 30.40
C SER A 203 1.21 15.01 30.54
N ALA A 204 1.39 14.13 29.54
CA ALA A 204 2.60 13.33 29.41
C ALA A 204 3.83 14.26 29.43
N LEU A 205 4.77 13.98 30.33
CA LEU A 205 5.83 14.91 30.71
C LEU A 205 6.66 15.35 29.50
N CYS A 206 6.76 16.67 29.32
CA CYS A 206 7.57 17.38 28.32
C CYS A 206 7.13 17.20 26.86
N PRO A 207 6.16 18.02 26.37
CA PRO A 207 6.03 18.21 24.94
C PRO A 207 7.36 18.74 24.37
N SER A 208 8.07 17.94 23.58
CA SER A 208 9.17 18.47 22.76
C SER A 208 8.53 19.31 21.66
N LEU A 209 8.85 20.60 21.60
CA LEU A 209 8.28 21.53 20.62
C LEU A 209 9.27 21.74 19.49
N CYS A 210 8.94 21.23 18.30
CA CYS A 210 9.65 21.47 17.06
C CYS A 210 8.83 22.46 16.22
N ILE A 211 9.39 23.65 15.96
CA ILE A 211 8.78 24.67 15.11
C ILE A 211 9.50 24.68 13.77
N THR A 212 8.76 24.52 12.68
CA THR A 212 9.26 24.69 11.31
C THR A 212 8.63 25.94 10.69
N HIS A 213 9.24 26.53 9.67
CA HIS A 213 8.71 27.71 8.98
C HIS A 213 8.32 27.36 7.54
N ARG A 214 7.10 27.73 7.12
CA ARG A 214 6.63 27.56 5.74
C ARG A 214 7.04 28.76 4.89
N THR A 215 7.86 28.54 3.87
CA THR A 215 8.15 29.51 2.81
C THR A 215 7.01 29.53 1.78
N ALA A 216 6.33 30.67 1.64
CA ALA A 216 5.42 30.89 0.53
C ALA A 216 6.26 31.18 -0.74
N MET A 217 6.27 30.24 -1.69
CA MET A 217 6.75 30.52 -3.05
C MET A 217 5.86 31.60 -3.68
N ARG A 218 6.35 32.84 -3.75
CA ARG A 218 5.81 33.83 -4.69
C ARG A 218 6.40 33.52 -6.06
N LEU A 219 5.56 33.10 -7.02
CA LEU A 219 5.96 33.11 -8.43
C LEU A 219 6.30 34.55 -8.85
N PRO A 220 7.44 34.79 -9.52
CA PRO A 220 7.70 36.07 -10.15
C PRO A 220 6.74 36.29 -11.33
N ALA A 221 6.23 37.51 -11.42
CA ALA A 221 5.36 38.00 -12.51
C ALA A 221 6.12 38.22 -13.81
#